data_AF-C7GZ98-F1
#
_entry.id   AF-C7GZ98-F1
#
_cell.length_a   1.000
_cell.length_b   1.000
_cell.length_c   1.000
_cell.angle_alpha   90.00
_cell.angle_beta   90.00
_cell.angle_gamma   90.00
#
_symmetry.space_group_name_H-M   'P 1'
#
loop_
_entity.id
_entity.type
_entity.pdbx_description
1 polymer ?
#
loop_
_entity_poly.entity_id
_entity_poly.type
_entity_poly.pdbx_seq_one_letter_code
_entity_poly.pdbx_strand_id
1 'polypeptide(L)'
;MDDKKIIISRKELLVRMLIVLTAAYIAMCAFLNLNGLISVLGLYSKIGMITLSTVGVLVLLVYYIKIRKQIDKPIRSVIVMDVVLTTMWNIMIIKW
;
A
#
# COMPACT_ATOMS: atom_id res chain seq x y z
N MET A 1 21.91 10.10 -22.63
CA MET A 1 22.00 10.33 -21.17
C MET A 1 20.63 10.66 -20.55
N ASP A 2 19.57 10.84 -21.35
CA ASP A 2 18.20 11.18 -20.93
C ASP A 2 17.33 10.00 -20.48
N ASP A 3 17.51 8.81 -21.06
CA ASP A 3 16.62 7.66 -20.78
C ASP A 3 16.64 7.26 -19.30
N LYS A 4 17.81 7.38 -18.65
CA LYS A 4 17.98 7.03 -17.24
C LYS A 4 17.17 7.94 -16.32
N LYS A 5 17.05 9.24 -16.66
CA LYS A 5 16.26 10.22 -15.89
C LYS A 5 14.76 10.01 -16.07
N ILE A 6 14.31 9.70 -17.29
CA ILE A 6 12.89 9.41 -17.60
C ILE A 6 12.44 8.12 -16.90
N ILE A 7 13.29 7.09 -16.89
CA ILE A 7 13.00 5.82 -16.21
C ILE A 7 12.92 6.01 -14.68
N ILE A 8 13.74 6.88 -14.09
CA ILE A 8 13.67 7.20 -12.66
C ILE A 8 12.38 7.95 -12.34
N SER A 9 11.99 8.93 -13.17
CA SER A 9 10.74 9.70 -13.00
C SER A 9 9.48 8.82 -13.06
N ARG A 10 9.39 7.91 -14.03
CA ARG A 10 8.24 6.97 -14.10
C ARG A 10 8.16 6.04 -12.89
N LYS A 11 9.31 5.58 -12.39
CA LYS A 11 9.37 4.72 -11.20
C LYS A 11 8.91 5.45 -9.94
N GLU A 12 9.31 6.72 -9.79
CA GLU A 12 8.87 7.54 -8.67
C GLU A 12 7.36 7.83 -8.74
N LEU A 13 6.84 8.08 -9.94
CA LEU A 13 5.41 8.27 -10.17
C LEU A 13 4.58 7.01 -9.82
N LEU A 14 5.09 5.82 -10.17
CA LEU A 14 4.47 4.55 -9.77
C LEU A 14 4.46 4.36 -8.25
N VAL A 15 5.55 4.71 -7.56
CA VAL A 15 5.61 4.63 -6.09
C VAL A 15 4.60 5.58 -5.45
N ARG A 16 4.51 6.82 -5.93
CA ARG A 16 3.50 7.77 -5.44
C ARG A 16 2.08 7.26 -5.68
N MET A 17 1.81 6.70 -6.86
CA MET A 17 0.50 6.13 -7.18
C MET A 17 0.16 4.94 -6.26
N LEU A 18 1.13 4.08 -5.97
CA LEU A 18 0.97 2.97 -5.03
C LEU A 18 0.72 3.45 -3.60
N ILE A 19 1.42 4.49 -3.14
CA ILE A 19 1.18 5.10 -1.82
C ILE A 19 -0.27 5.62 -1.75
N VAL A 20 -0.73 6.35 -2.77
CA VAL A 20 -2.12 6.85 -2.82
C VAL A 20 -3.13 5.71 -2.84
N LEU A 21 -2.86 4.64 -3.61
CA LEU A 21 -3.74 3.48 -3.68
C LEU A 21 -3.86 2.76 -2.33
N THR A 22 -2.74 2.65 -1.63
CA THR A 22 -2.64 1.97 -0.34
C THR A 22 -3.30 2.82 0.77
N ALA A 23 -3.12 4.14 0.73
CA ALA A 23 -3.86 5.07 1.58
C ALA A 23 -5.38 5.03 1.33
N ALA A 24 -5.81 4.93 0.07
CA ALA A 24 -7.22 4.77 -0.28
C ALA A 24 -7.79 3.44 0.25
N TYR A 25 -7.00 2.35 0.19
CA TYR A 25 -7.37 1.07 0.79
C TYR A 25 -7.57 1.20 2.31
N ILE A 26 -6.63 1.85 3.02
CA ILE A 26 -6.73 2.12 4.46
C ILE A 26 -8.01 2.91 4.79
N ALA A 27 -8.31 3.96 4.00
CA ALA A 27 -9.52 4.77 4.19
C ALA A 27 -10.80 3.95 3.94
N MET A 28 -10.82 3.10 2.92
CA MET A 28 -11.95 2.22 2.63
C MET A 28 -12.16 1.19 3.75
N CYS A 29 -11.09 0.61 4.29
CA CYS A 29 -11.16 -0.31 5.42
C CYS A 29 -11.70 0.40 6.68
N ALA A 30 -11.22 1.61 6.97
CA ALA A 30 -11.74 2.43 8.06
C ALA A 30 -13.22 2.75 7.90
N PHE A 31 -13.65 3.11 6.69
CA PHE A 31 -15.05 3.38 6.38
C PHE A 31 -15.94 2.14 6.57
N LEU A 32 -15.51 0.98 6.07
CA LEU A 32 -16.24 -0.27 6.25
C LEU A 32 -16.33 -0.66 7.73
N ASN A 33 -15.27 -0.41 8.50
CA ASN A 33 -15.23 -0.69 9.93
C ASN A 33 -16.23 0.19 10.70
N LEU A 34 -16.24 1.50 10.43
CA LEU A 34 -17.14 2.46 11.08
C LEU A 34 -18.62 2.15 10.81
N ASN A 35 -18.92 1.55 9.66
CA ASN A 35 -20.29 1.15 9.29
C ASN A 35 -20.63 -0.30 9.70
N GLY A 36 -19.72 -1.03 10.36
CA GLY A 36 -19.94 -2.43 10.74
C GLY A 36 -20.06 -3.39 9.56
N LEU A 37 -19.67 -2.98 8.35
CA LEU A 37 -19.80 -3.77 7.12
C LEU A 37 -18.68 -4.83 6.98
N ILE A 38 -17.59 -4.71 7.74
CA ILE A 38 -16.49 -5.69 7.73
C ILE A 38 -16.97 -7.09 8.13
N SER A 39 -17.85 -7.20 9.14
CA SER A 39 -18.36 -8.50 9.59
C SER A 39 -19.36 -9.13 8.61
N VAL A 40 -19.99 -8.30 7.76
CA VAL A 40 -20.93 -8.74 6.72
C VAL A 40 -20.21 -9.10 5.42
N LEU A 41 -18.95 -8.68 5.28
CA LEU A 41 -18.14 -8.96 4.09
C LEU A 41 -17.90 -10.48 3.96
N GLY A 42 -18.28 -11.05 2.82
CA GLY A 42 -18.07 -12.47 2.54
C GLY A 42 -16.57 -12.84 2.57
N LEU A 43 -16.28 -14.07 2.97
CA LEU A 43 -14.92 -14.58 3.16
C LEU A 43 -14.02 -14.37 1.92
N TYR A 44 -14.57 -14.61 0.72
CA TYR A 44 -13.88 -14.38 -0.54
C TYR A 44 -13.51 -12.90 -0.78
N SER A 45 -14.36 -11.97 -0.36
CA SER A 45 -14.10 -10.52 -0.49
C SER A 45 -12.99 -10.09 0.47
N LYS A 46 -12.99 -10.60 1.70
CA LYS A 46 -11.91 -10.38 2.68
C LYS A 46 -10.56 -10.87 2.15
N ILE A 47 -10.52 -12.10 1.63
CA ILE A 47 -9.31 -12.69 1.04
C ILE A 47 -8.83 -11.87 -0.17
N GLY A 48 -9.75 -11.44 -1.05
CA GLY A 48 -9.42 -10.60 -2.20
C GLY A 48 -8.81 -9.26 -1.80
N MET A 49 -9.40 -8.59 -0.81
CA MET A 49 -8.89 -7.32 -0.26
C MET A 49 -7.48 -7.48 0.32
N ILE A 50 -7.26 -8.53 1.13
CA ILE A 50 -5.96 -8.81 1.73
C ILE A 50 -4.92 -9.13 0.64
N THR A 51 -5.28 -9.93 -0.36
CA THR A 51 -4.34 -10.33 -1.43
C THR A 51 -3.89 -9.12 -2.24
N LEU A 52 -4.83 -8.25 -2.65
CA LEU A 52 -4.52 -7.02 -3.40
C LEU A 52 -3.64 -6.06 -2.58
N SER A 53 -3.99 -5.88 -1.31
CA SER A 53 -3.24 -5.09 -0.33
C SER A 53 -1.80 -5.61 -0.15
N THR A 54 -1.65 -6.92 0.02
CA THR A 54 -0.35 -7.58 0.22
C THR A 54 0.55 -7.45 -1.02
N VAL A 55 -0.01 -7.60 -2.22
CA VAL A 55 0.73 -7.40 -3.47
C VAL A 55 1.19 -5.94 -3.60
N GLY A 56 0.33 -4.97 -3.27
CA GLY A 56 0.70 -3.55 -3.26
C GLY A 56 1.88 -3.24 -2.33
N VAL A 57 1.82 -3.76 -1.11
CA VAL A 57 2.89 -3.66 -0.10
C VAL A 57 4.19 -4.32 -0.58
N LEU A 58 4.10 -5.50 -1.20
CA LEU A 58 5.28 -6.22 -1.71
C LEU A 58 5.97 -5.42 -2.82
N VAL A 59 5.21 -4.84 -3.74
CA VAL A 59 5.74 -3.98 -4.81
C VAL A 59 6.38 -2.74 -4.21
N LEU A 60 5.76 -2.09 -3.23
CA LEU A 60 6.32 -0.94 -2.50
C LEU A 60 7.65 -1.30 -1.82
N LEU A 61 7.74 -2.46 -1.17
CA LEU A 61 8.97 -2.95 -0.52
C LEU A 61 10.09 -3.23 -1.53
N VAL A 62 9.79 -3.91 -2.65
CA VAL A 62 10.77 -4.19 -3.71
C VAL A 62 11.29 -2.89 -4.31
N TYR A 63 10.41 -1.91 -4.55
CA TYR A 63 10.79 -0.60 -5.05
C TYR A 63 11.62 0.18 -4.05
N TYR A 64 11.22 0.16 -2.79
CA TYR A 64 11.96 0.76 -1.70
C TYR A 64 13.39 0.22 -1.63
N ILE A 65 13.59 -1.11 -1.72
CA ILE A 65 14.95 -1.70 -1.72
C ILE A 65 15.76 -1.22 -2.93
N LYS A 66 15.15 -1.17 -4.13
CA LYS A 66 15.83 -0.75 -5.36
C LYS A 66 16.25 0.72 -5.37
N ILE A 67 15.43 1.61 -4.80
CA ILE A 67 15.62 3.07 -4.86
C ILE A 67 16.03 3.64 -3.48
N ARG A 68 16.32 2.77 -2.49
CA ARG A 68 16.66 3.14 -1.10
C ARG A 68 17.74 4.22 -0.98
N LYS A 69 18.74 4.21 -1.87
CA LYS A 69 19.86 5.16 -1.88
C LYS A 69 19.53 6.51 -2.54
N GLN A 70 18.43 6.61 -3.27
CA GLN A 70 18.02 7.82 -4.02
C GLN A 70 16.72 8.44 -3.49
N ILE A 71 16.01 7.77 -2.56
CA ILE A 71 14.76 8.26 -1.97
C ILE A 71 15.04 9.20 -0.80
N ASP A 72 14.38 10.36 -0.80
CA ASP A 72 14.36 11.30 0.31
C ASP A 72 13.82 10.69 1.62
N LYS A 73 14.43 11.06 2.76
CA LYS A 73 14.02 10.64 4.11
C LYS A 73 12.50 10.69 4.38
N PRO A 74 11.75 11.75 4.02
CA PRO A 74 10.30 11.80 4.24
C PRO A 74 9.53 10.71 3.48
N ILE A 75 9.83 10.48 2.20
CA ILE A 75 9.15 9.47 1.37
C ILE A 75 9.38 8.07 1.94
N ARG A 76 10.60 7.82 2.44
CA ARG A 76 10.94 6.57 3.13
C ARG A 76 10.10 6.35 4.39
N SER A 77 9.81 7.39 5.17
CA SER A 77 8.93 7.27 6.34
C SER A 77 7.49 6.99 5.95
N VAL A 78 6.99 7.64 4.89
CA VAL A 78 5.63 7.43 4.37
C VAL A 78 5.45 5.98 3.92
N ILE A 79 6.38 5.44 3.14
CA ILE A 79 6.32 4.03 2.68
C ILE A 79 6.25 3.07 3.86
N VAL A 80 7.08 3.26 4.89
CA VAL A 80 7.08 2.39 6.08
C VAL A 80 5.74 2.49 6.83
N MET A 81 5.21 3.70 6.99
CA MET A 81 3.93 3.93 7.66
C MET A 81 2.78 3.27 6.89
N ASP A 82 2.76 3.41 5.57
CA ASP A 82 1.79 2.79 4.67
C ASP A 82 1.80 1.25 4.80
N VAL A 83 3.00 0.65 4.79
CA VAL A 83 3.17 -0.79 4.95
C VAL A 83 2.66 -1.26 6.31
N VAL A 84 2.99 -0.56 7.40
CA VAL A 84 2.55 -0.93 8.75
C VAL A 84 1.04 -0.83 8.88
N LEU A 85 0.43 0.29 8.47
CA LEU A 85 -1.02 0.50 8.55
C LEU A 85 -1.78 -0.53 7.73
N THR A 86 -1.32 -0.82 6.52
CA THR A 86 -1.93 -1.81 5.64
C THR A 86 -1.88 -3.22 6.24
N THR A 87 -0.75 -3.56 6.86
CA THR A 87 -0.59 -4.85 7.55
C THR A 87 -1.51 -4.95 8.76
N MET A 88 -1.66 -3.86 9.55
CA MET A 88 -2.61 -3.82 10.67
C MET A 88 -4.05 -4.02 10.21
N TRP A 89 -4.46 -3.35 9.12
CA TRP A 89 -5.81 -3.52 8.56
C TRP A 89 -6.04 -4.93 8.03
N ASN A 90 -5.06 -5.54 7.37
CA ASN A 90 -5.16 -6.94 6.95
C ASN A 90 -5.42 -7.88 8.14
N ILE A 91 -4.72 -7.69 9.27
CA ILE A 91 -4.94 -8.49 10.48
C ILE A 91 -6.33 -8.25 11.06
N MET A 92 -6.80 -7.01 11.07
CA MET A 92 -8.15 -6.68 11.55
C MET A 92 -9.24 -7.32 10.69
N ILE A 93 -9.10 -7.29 9.36
CA ILE A 93 -10.05 -7.89 8.41
C ILE A 93 -10.12 -9.41 8.54
N ILE A 94 -9.01 -10.07 8.90
CA ILE A 94 -9.00 -11.52 9.14
C ILE A 94 -9.70 -11.87 10.46
N LYS A 95 -9.58 -11.00 11.47
CA LYS A 95 -10.12 -11.24 12.81
C LYS A 95 -11.63 -11.00 12.92
N TRP A 96 -12.16 -10.09 12.11
CA TRP A 96 -13.59 -9.73 12.03
C TRP A 96 -14.27 -10.43 10.85
#